data_AF-A0A9N9UTG5-F1
#
_entry.id   AF-A0A9N9UTG5-F1
#
_cell.length_a   1.000
_cell.length_b   1.000
_cell.length_c   1.000
_cell.angle_alpha   90.00
_cell.angle_beta   90.00
_cell.angle_gamma   90.00
#
_symmetry.space_group_name_H-M   'P 1'
#
loop_
_entity.id
_entity.type
_entity.pdbx_description
1 polymer ?
#
loop_
_entity_poly.entity_id
_entity_poly.type
_entity_poly.pdbx_seq_one_letter_code
_entity_poly.pdbx_strand_id
1 'polypeptide(L)' 'MKDANISKSILSVSSPGTHLVPGNDELARNITREVNEFAADLKKRLPEQFGFWASLPLPDIEGSLAELALPRQRDP' A
#
# COMPACT_ATOMS: atom_id res chain seq x y z
N MET A 1 -11.13 -7.92 -15.14
CA MET A 1 -11.25 -6.50 -15.52
C MET A 1 -11.76 -6.34 -16.95
N LYS A 2 -11.07 -6.88 -17.95
CA LYS A 2 -11.49 -6.79 -19.36
C LYS A 2 -12.89 -7.35 -19.63
N ASP A 3 -13.18 -8.54 -19.13
CA ASP A 3 -14.51 -9.17 -19.32
C ASP A 3 -15.65 -8.40 -18.64
N ALA A 4 -15.32 -7.56 -17.65
CA ALA A 4 -16.26 -6.69 -16.93
C ALA A 4 -16.15 -5.22 -17.39
N ASN A 5 -15.42 -4.93 -18.47
CA ASN A 5 -15.18 -3.59 -19.00
C ASN A 5 -14.63 -2.57 -17.98
N ILE A 6 -13.75 -3.02 -17.07
CA ILE A 6 -13.07 -2.19 -16.08
C ILE A 6 -11.71 -1.76 -16.62
N SER A 7 -11.49 -0.45 -16.75
CA SER A 7 -10.24 0.12 -17.26
C SER A 7 -9.15 0.26 -16.19
N LYS A 8 -9.52 0.56 -14.93
CA LYS A 8 -8.59 0.79 -13.82
C LYS A 8 -9.13 0.23 -12.51
N SER A 9 -8.23 -0.36 -11.71
CA SER A 9 -8.52 -0.82 -10.34
C SER A 9 -7.61 -0.13 -9.33
N ILE A 10 -8.18 0.24 -8.18
CA ILE A 10 -7.43 0.79 -7.06
C ILE A 10 -7.29 -0.30 -6.00
N LEU A 11 -6.05 -0.70 -5.74
CA LEU A 11 -5.74 -1.75 -4.78
C LEU A 11 -5.75 -1.20 -3.35
N SER A 12 -6.21 -2.02 -2.43
CA SER A 12 -6.24 -1.73 -1.00
C SER A 12 -5.98 -3.01 -0.21
N VAL A 13 -5.40 -2.86 0.98
CA VAL A 13 -5.19 -3.98 1.89
C VAL A 13 -6.50 -4.30 2.60
N SER A 14 -6.90 -5.56 2.54
CA SER A 14 -8.08 -6.04 3.25
C SER A 14 -7.83 -6.06 4.76
N SER A 15 -8.92 -6.06 5.53
CA SER A 15 -8.84 -6.34 6.96
C SER A 15 -8.10 -7.67 7.22
N PRO A 16 -7.25 -7.74 8.26
CA PRO A 16 -7.10 -6.77 9.35
C PRO A 16 -6.09 -5.61 9.10
N GLY A 17 -5.54 -5.45 7.89
CA GLY A 17 -4.46 -4.49 7.64
C GLY A 17 -3.09 -5.13 7.80
N THR A 18 -2.11 -4.36 8.26
CA THR A 18 -0.70 -4.80 8.36
C THR A 18 -0.24 -5.06 9.79
N HIS A 19 -1.02 -4.65 10.79
CA HIS A 19 -0.75 -4.91 12.21
C HIS A 19 -1.34 -6.27 12.61
N LEU A 20 -0.59 -7.33 12.28
CA LEU A 20 -1.06 -8.71 12.44
C LEU A 20 -0.74 -9.32 13.81
N VAL A 21 0.20 -8.73 14.55
CA VAL A 21 0.68 -9.22 15.84
C VAL A 21 0.60 -8.08 16.86
N PRO A 22 -0.27 -8.18 17.89
CA PRO A 22 -0.40 -7.14 18.91
C PRO A 22 0.95 -6.79 19.56
N GLY A 23 1.25 -5.50 19.65
CA GLY A 23 2.49 -4.99 20.25
C GLY A 23 3.76 -5.13 19.40
N ASN A 24 3.69 -5.64 18.16
CA ASN A 24 4.84 -5.74 17.27
C ASN A 24 4.77 -4.72 16.12
N ASP A 25 5.05 -3.47 16.45
CA ASP A 25 4.99 -2.36 15.50
C ASP A 25 6.10 -2.46 14.43
N GLU A 26 7.25 -3.04 14.76
CA GLU A 26 8.34 -3.27 13.80
C GLU A 26 7.89 -4.21 12.67
N LEU A 27 7.24 -5.32 13.01
CA LEU A 27 6.66 -6.21 12.01
C LEU A 27 5.60 -5.50 11.18
N ALA A 28 4.72 -4.72 11.81
CA ALA A 28 3.68 -3.96 11.10
C ALA A 28 4.29 -2.96 10.11
N ARG A 29 5.36 -2.25 10.48
CA ARG A 29 6.11 -1.35 9.58
C ARG A 29 6.70 -2.11 8.40
N ASN A 30 7.35 -3.24 8.65
CA ASN A 30 7.98 -4.05 7.59
C ASN A 30 6.96 -4.56 6.58
N ILE A 31 5.85 -5.15 7.06
CA ILE A 31 4.75 -5.61 6.20
C ILE A 31 4.16 -4.44 5.41
N THR A 32 3.95 -3.30 6.07
CA THR A 32 3.42 -2.10 5.41
C THR A 32 4.33 -1.65 4.27
N ARG A 33 5.64 -1.65 4.49
CA ARG A 33 6.60 -1.29 3.45
C ARG A 33 6.54 -2.26 2.27
N GLU A 34 6.59 -3.56 2.53
CA GLU A 34 6.56 -4.59 1.49
C GLU A 34 5.30 -4.49 0.62
N VAL A 35 4.14 -4.28 1.25
CA VAL A 35 2.87 -4.12 0.53
C VAL A 35 2.87 -2.85 -0.31
N ASN A 36 3.30 -1.73 0.25
CA ASN A 36 3.37 -0.46 -0.47
C ASN A 36 4.35 -0.54 -1.65
N GLU A 37 5.52 -1.16 -1.48
CA GLU A 37 6.51 -1.36 -2.54
C GLU A 37 5.97 -2.24 -3.66
N PHE A 38 5.30 -3.35 -3.32
CA PHE A 38 4.66 -4.22 -4.32
C PHE A 38 3.58 -3.46 -5.12
N ALA A 39 2.69 -2.75 -4.43
CA ALA A 39 1.61 -2.01 -5.08
C ALA A 39 2.15 -0.86 -5.96
N ALA A 40 3.22 -0.21 -5.51
CA ALA A 40 3.90 0.84 -6.25
C ALA A 40 4.63 0.28 -7.49
N ASP A 41 5.29 -0.88 -7.40
CA ASP A 41 5.86 -1.56 -8.56
C ASP A 41 4.80 -2.00 -9.57
N LEU A 42 3.66 -2.53 -9.10
CA LEU A 42 2.57 -2.93 -9.98
C LEU A 42 1.96 -1.73 -10.73
N LYS A 43 1.73 -0.61 -10.03
CA LYS A 43 1.32 0.66 -10.65
C LYS A 43 2.35 1.11 -11.69
N LYS A 44 3.64 1.04 -11.37
CA LYS A 44 4.72 1.41 -12.31
C LYS A 44 4.71 0.56 -13.58
N ARG A 45 4.47 -0.75 -13.46
CA ARG A 45 4.42 -1.66 -14.63
C ARG A 45 3.16 -1.49 -15.47
N LEU A 46 2.04 -1.14 -14.85
CA LEU A 46 0.72 -1.09 -15.49
C LEU A 46 -0.08 0.16 -15.06
N PRO A 47 0.40 1.38 -15.35
CA PRO A 47 -0.13 2.63 -14.76
C PRO A 47 -1.58 2.95 -15.16
N GLU A 48 -1.98 2.55 -16.37
CA GLU A 48 -3.36 2.75 -16.84
C GLU A 48 -4.36 1.81 -16.15
N GLN A 49 -3.89 0.63 -15.71
CA GLN A 49 -4.75 -0.42 -15.16
C GLN A 49 -4.78 -0.43 -13.63
N PHE A 50 -3.73 0.06 -12.97
CA PHE A 50 -3.61 -0.03 -11.51
C PHE A 50 -3.24 1.30 -10.85
N GLY A 51 -3.90 1.56 -9.73
CA GLY A 51 -3.45 2.46 -8.67
C GLY A 51 -3.57 1.75 -7.33
N PHE A 52 -3.20 2.42 -6.24
CA PHE A 52 -3.32 1.85 -4.90
C PHE A 52 -3.46 2.93 -3.83
N TRP A 53 -4.04 2.56 -2.69
CA TRP A 53 -3.97 3.34 -1.46
C TRP A 53 -2.78 2.86 -0.62
N ALA A 54 -1.96 3.80 -0.15
CA ALA A 54 -0.86 3.47 0.73
C ALA A 54 -1.43 2.89 2.04
N SER A 55 -0.89 1.74 2.44
CA SER A 55 -1.13 1.16 3.75
C SER A 55 -0.31 1.89 4.79
N LEU A 56 -0.80 1.92 6.03
CA LEU A 56 -0.12 2.51 7.18
C LEU A 56 -0.12 1.48 8.32
N PRO A 57 0.96 1.38 9.12
CA PRO A 57 1.08 0.42 10.21
C PRO A 57 0.26 0.84 11.44
N LEU A 58 -1.05 1.07 11.29
CA LEU A 58 -1.90 1.49 12.39
C LEU A 58 -1.99 0.39 13.48
N PRO A 59 -2.02 0.73 14.78
CA PRO A 59 -2.14 2.08 15.34
C PRO A 59 -0.81 2.81 15.59
N ASP A 60 0.33 2.33 15.09
CA ASP A 60 1.63 2.97 15.28
C ASP A 60 1.74 4.28 14.47
N ILE A 61 1.56 5.38 15.20
CA ILE A 61 1.52 6.73 14.64
C ILE A 61 2.86 7.12 14.04
N GLU A 62 3.97 6.87 14.75
CA GLU A 62 5.31 7.25 14.31
C GLU A 62 5.71 6.48 13.05
N GLY A 63 5.44 5.17 13.01
CA GLY A 63 5.64 4.37 11.81
C GLY A 63 4.79 4.84 10.63
N SER A 64 3.55 5.28 10.90
CA SER A 64 2.65 5.81 9.88
C SER A 64 3.16 7.15 9.31
N LEU A 65 3.65 8.05 10.16
CA LEU A 65 4.25 9.32 9.71
C LEU A 65 5.53 9.07 8.91
N ALA A 66 6.38 8.13 9.35
CA ALA A 66 7.59 7.75 8.64
C ALA A 66 7.26 7.18 7.24
N GLU A 67 6.23 6.35 7.13
CA GLU A 67 5.79 5.78 5.85
C GLU A 67 5.21 6.85 4.91
N LEU A 68 4.45 7.82 5.44
CA LEU A 68 3.90 8.94 4.66
C LEU A 68 4.98 9.90 4.12
N ALA A 69 6.11 10.01 4.81
CA ALA A 69 7.22 10.87 4.44
C ALA A 69 8.04 10.32 3.25
N LEU A 70 7.82 9.07 2.84
CA LEU A 70 8.51 8.48 1.70
C LEU A 70 8.19 9.21 0.40
N PRO A 71 9.13 9.19 -0.57
CA PRO A 71 8.89 9.77 -1.88
C PRO A 71 7.64 9.17 -2.52
N ARG A 72 6.64 10.02 -2.77
CA ARG A 72 5.46 9.61 -3.54
C ARG A 72 5.92 9.33 -4.96
N GLN A 73 5.55 8.17 -5.51
CA GLN A 73 5.60 7.99 -6.96
C GLN A 73 4.63 9.01 -7.58
N ARG A 74 5.19 10.08 -8.15
CA ARG A 74 4.42 11.08 -8.89
C ARG A 74 3.77 10.36 -10.07
N ASP A 75 2.45 10.45 -10.16
CA ASP A 75 1.76 10.11 -11.40
C ASP A 75 2.27 11.06 -12.50
N PRO A 76 2.63 10.55 -13.69
CA PRO A 76 2.94 11.39 -14.85
C PRO A 76 1.71 12.22 -15.28
#